data_AF-A0A6H5G8F7-F1
#
_entry.id   AF-A0A6H5G8F7-F1
#
_cell.length_a   1.000
_cell.length_b   1.000
_cell.length_c   1.000
_cell.angle_alpha   90.00
_cell.angle_beta   90.00
_cell.angle_gamma   90.00
#
_symmetry.space_group_name_H-M   'P 1'
#
loop_
_entity.id
_entity.type
_entity.pdbx_description
1 polymer ?
#
loop_
_entity_poly.entity_id
_entity_poly.type
_entity_poly.pdbx_seq_one_letter_code
_entity_poly.pdbx_strand_id
1 'polypeptide(L)'
;MQGKEEEPEEAMGEIKVTNLLQSPILHLGHLRDIMVPGRKVGLVIGRGGETINRLMHETGARMWVDQQSRTQDAEFKRLNIKGTAQQVEDALKLVNEIIGETAP
;
A
#
# COMPACT_ATOMS: atom_id res chain seq x y z
N MET A 1 6.69 37.17 -24.32
CA MET A 1 5.95 37.19 -23.05
C MET A 1 4.60 36.56 -23.34
N GLN A 2 4.39 35.31 -22.92
CA GLN A 2 3.42 34.90 -21.89
C GLN A 2 1.96 35.28 -22.26
N GLY A 3 0.97 34.39 -22.24
CA GLY A 3 0.87 33.15 -21.49
C GLY A 3 -0.13 32.17 -22.11
N LYS A 4 -0.18 30.99 -21.49
CA LYS A 4 -1.11 29.91 -21.74
C LYS A 4 -2.45 30.29 -21.09
N GLU A 5 -3.53 30.17 -21.84
CA GLU A 5 -4.91 30.10 -21.34
C GLU A 5 -5.35 28.68 -21.71
N GLU A 6 -5.09 27.70 -20.83
CA GLU A 6 -6.01 27.21 -19.79
C GLU A 6 -7.32 26.69 -20.40
N GLU A 7 -7.41 25.35 -20.42
CA GLU A 7 -8.47 24.57 -21.04
C GLU A 7 -9.81 24.66 -20.28
N PRO A 8 -10.95 24.50 -20.97
CA PRO A 8 -12.25 24.85 -20.41
C PRO A 8 -12.85 23.80 -19.47
N GLU A 9 -13.70 24.37 -18.61
CA GLU A 9 -14.68 23.87 -17.66
C GLU A 9 -15.45 22.56 -17.96
N GLU A 10 -15.69 21.85 -16.86
CA GLU A 10 -16.93 21.18 -16.47
C GLU A 10 -17.38 19.88 -17.17
N ALA A 11 -17.26 18.78 -16.42
CA ALA A 11 -18.31 17.79 -16.34
C ALA A 11 -18.78 17.67 -14.88
N MET A 12 -19.82 18.44 -14.54
CA MET A 12 -20.70 18.13 -13.43
C MET A 12 -21.23 16.70 -13.64
N GLY A 13 -20.98 15.78 -12.71
CA GLY A 13 -21.67 14.48 -12.76
C GLY A 13 -20.90 13.24 -12.34
N GLU A 14 -19.78 13.34 -11.62
CA GLU A 14 -19.35 12.25 -10.76
C GLU A 14 -18.83 12.87 -9.47
N ILE A 15 -19.46 12.56 -8.34
CA ILE A 15 -18.71 12.60 -7.09
C ILE A 15 -17.57 11.59 -7.31
N LYS A 16 -16.38 12.06 -7.66
CA LYS A 16 -15.18 11.22 -7.72
C LYS A 16 -14.82 10.85 -6.29
N VAL A 17 -15.55 9.88 -5.74
CA VAL A 17 -15.34 9.28 -4.41
C VAL A 17 -13.87 8.83 -4.26
N THR A 18 -13.23 8.53 -5.39
CA THR A 18 -11.83 8.15 -5.53
C THR A 18 -10.84 9.20 -5.02
N ASN A 19 -11.17 10.49 -4.96
CA ASN A 19 -10.23 11.53 -4.52
C ASN A 19 -10.45 12.07 -3.09
N LEU A 20 -11.43 11.55 -2.36
CA LEU A 20 -11.59 11.89 -0.93
C LEU A 20 -10.55 11.20 -0.04
N LEU A 21 -9.90 10.13 -0.53
CA LEU A 21 -8.83 9.43 0.18
C LEU A 21 -7.48 10.17 0.14
N GLN A 22 -7.32 11.15 -0.76
CA GLN A 22 -6.16 12.04 -0.81
C GLN A 22 -6.34 13.31 0.05
N SER A 23 -7.49 13.46 0.72
CA SER A 23 -7.74 14.61 1.58
C SER A 23 -6.99 14.49 2.92
N PRO A 24 -6.21 15.50 3.34
CA PRO A 24 -5.40 15.49 4.56
C PRO A 24 -6.22 15.51 5.87
N ILE A 25 -7.53 15.25 5.84
CA ILE A 25 -8.44 15.33 7.00
C ILE A 25 -8.70 13.93 7.61
N LEU A 26 -8.44 12.84 6.88
CA LEU A 26 -8.73 11.45 7.33
C LEU A 26 -7.52 10.70 7.91
N HIS A 27 -6.70 11.35 8.74
CA HIS A 27 -5.53 10.74 9.40
C HIS A 27 -5.87 9.67 10.47
N LEU A 28 -7.10 9.13 10.51
CA LEU A 28 -7.57 8.20 11.56
C LEU A 28 -6.98 6.78 11.45
N GLY A 29 -6.00 6.56 10.58
CA GLY A 29 -5.40 5.25 10.33
C GLY A 29 -5.85 4.73 8.98
N HIS A 30 -4.97 4.84 8.00
CA HIS A 30 -5.10 4.25 6.69
C HIS A 30 -4.83 2.75 6.80
N LEU A 31 -5.78 1.95 6.35
CA LEU A 31 -5.61 0.52 6.13
C LEU A 31 -5.50 0.30 4.62
N ARG A 32 -4.42 -0.33 4.19
CA ARG A 32 -4.23 -0.79 2.82
C ARG A 32 -3.89 -2.27 2.84
N ASP A 33 -4.24 -2.94 1.76
CA ASP A 33 -3.86 -4.32 1.53
C ASP A 33 -3.34 -4.50 0.12
N ILE A 34 -2.41 -5.44 -0.02
CA ILE A 34 -1.81 -5.83 -1.29
C ILE A 34 -1.78 -7.34 -1.42
N MET A 35 -1.82 -7.81 -2.67
CA MET A 35 -1.69 -9.21 -3.01
C MET A 35 -0.23 -9.52 -3.27
N VAL A 36 0.39 -10.29 -2.39
CA VAL A 36 1.79 -10.72 -2.53
C VAL A 36 1.81 -12.14 -3.08
N PRO A 37 2.57 -12.45 -4.14
CA PRO A 37 2.73 -13.83 -4.60
C PRO A 37 3.18 -14.74 -3.46
N GLY A 38 2.53 -15.90 -3.28
CA GLY A 38 2.83 -16.84 -2.21
C GLY A 38 4.30 -17.29 -2.20
N ARG A 39 4.95 -17.34 -3.38
CA ARG A 39 6.38 -17.62 -3.51
C ARG A 39 7.29 -16.51 -2.95
N LYS A 40 6.79 -15.27 -2.91
CA LYS A 40 7.54 -14.07 -2.44
C LYS A 40 7.14 -13.64 -1.03
N VAL A 41 6.00 -14.12 -0.49
CA VAL A 41 5.55 -13.75 0.87
C VAL A 41 6.59 -14.08 1.95
N GLY A 42 7.33 -15.18 1.77
CA GLY A 42 8.41 -15.56 2.67
C GLY A 42 9.57 -14.55 2.71
N LEU A 43 9.79 -13.81 1.63
CA LEU A 43 10.80 -12.73 1.58
C LEU A 43 10.34 -11.52 2.40
N VAL A 44 9.05 -11.18 2.31
CA VAL A 44 8.45 -10.09 3.09
C VAL A 44 8.45 -10.41 4.59
N ILE A 45 8.12 -11.65 4.97
CA ILE A 45 8.13 -12.08 6.38
C ILE A 45 9.58 -12.17 6.89
N GLY A 46 10.47 -12.79 6.12
CA GLY A 46 11.85 -13.06 6.54
C GLY A 46 11.98 -14.22 7.52
N ARG A 47 13.21 -14.61 7.85
CA ARG A 47 13.49 -15.68 8.82
C ARG A 47 12.98 -15.26 10.20
N GLY A 48 12.05 -16.03 10.77
CA GLY A 48 11.47 -15.72 12.09
C GLY A 48 10.70 -14.40 12.17
N GLY A 49 10.30 -13.80 11.02
CA GLY A 49 9.63 -12.50 11.00
C GLY A 49 10.58 -11.29 11.04
N GLU A 50 11.89 -11.49 10.91
CA GLU A 50 12.88 -10.40 10.98
C GLU A 50 12.62 -9.29 9.95
N THR A 51 12.33 -9.64 8.70
CA THR A 51 12.12 -8.66 7.63
C THR A 51 10.86 -7.85 7.87
N ILE A 52 9.72 -8.48 8.17
CA ILE A 52 8.47 -7.75 8.41
C ILE A 52 8.57 -6.89 9.68
N ASN A 53 9.29 -7.34 10.71
CA ASN A 53 9.54 -6.53 11.90
C ASN A 53 10.41 -5.31 11.60
N ARG A 54 11.44 -5.47 10.77
CA ARG A 54 12.27 -4.35 10.30
C ARG A 54 11.44 -3.34 9.51
N LEU A 55 10.60 -3.80 8.58
CA LEU A 55 9.70 -2.93 7.81
C LEU A 55 8.75 -2.16 8.71
N MET A 56 8.14 -2.81 9.70
CA MET A 56 7.25 -2.16 10.67
C MET A 56 8.00 -1.12 11.52
N HIS A 57 9.25 -1.40 11.91
CA HIS A 57 10.08 -0.48 12.68
C HIS A 57 10.52 0.74 11.85
N GLU A 58 10.96 0.53 10.61
CA GLU A 58 11.42 1.60 9.70
C GLU A 58 10.28 2.53 9.28
N THR A 59 9.09 1.98 9.04
CA THR A 59 7.94 2.74 8.51
C THR A 59 6.99 3.24 9.59
N GLY A 60 7.05 2.67 10.80
CA GLY A 60 6.06 2.90 11.84
C GLY A 60 4.66 2.33 11.52
N ALA A 61 4.51 1.62 10.40
CA ALA A 61 3.28 0.93 10.04
C ALA A 61 3.17 -0.42 10.76
N ARG A 62 1.95 -0.89 10.96
CA ARG A 62 1.64 -2.24 11.42
C ARG A 62 1.30 -3.12 10.23
N MET A 63 1.91 -4.30 10.15
CA MET A 63 1.76 -5.20 9.01
C MET A 63 1.41 -6.62 9.45
N TRP A 64 0.52 -7.31 8.73
CA TRP A 64 0.23 -8.73 8.96
C TRP A 64 -0.26 -9.41 7.68
N VAL A 65 0.15 -10.66 7.50
CA VAL A 65 -0.33 -11.51 6.40
C VAL A 65 -1.58 -12.24 6.86
N ASP A 66 -2.65 -12.17 6.05
CA ASP A 66 -3.88 -12.90 6.32
C ASP A 66 -3.69 -14.41 6.08
N GLN A 67 -3.97 -15.19 7.11
CA GLN A 67 -3.92 -16.66 7.08
C GLN A 67 -5.25 -17.29 6.66
N GLN A 68 -6.33 -16.50 6.47
CA GLN A 68 -7.64 -17.02 6.08
C GLN A 68 -7.73 -17.56 4.66
N SER A 69 -6.71 -17.34 3.82
CA SER A 69 -6.52 -18.16 2.61
C SER A 69 -6.11 -19.56 3.07
N ARG A 70 -7.12 -20.41 3.33
CA ARG A 70 -7.05 -21.77 3.93
C ARG A 70 -6.11 -22.77 3.25
N THR A 71 -5.42 -22.35 2.20
CA THR A 71 -4.43 -23.15 1.48
C THR A 71 -3.04 -22.59 1.79
N GLN A 72 -2.16 -23.44 2.32
CA GLN A 72 -0.73 -23.13 2.47
C GLN A 72 -0.09 -22.82 1.09
N ASP A 73 -0.68 -23.35 0.02
CA ASP A 73 -0.29 -23.17 -1.40
C ASP A 73 -1.02 -22.05 -2.15
N ALA A 74 -1.57 -21.04 -1.46
CA ALA A 74 -2.23 -19.94 -2.17
C ALA A 74 -1.22 -19.20 -3.08
N GLU A 75 -1.56 -19.09 -4.37
CA GLU A 75 -0.74 -18.38 -5.37
C GLU A 75 -0.45 -16.94 -4.96
N PHE A 76 -1.38 -16.33 -4.22
CA PHE A 76 -1.25 -15.01 -3.61
C PHE A 76 -1.69 -15.03 -2.15
N LYS A 77 -1.01 -14.24 -1.32
CA LYS A 77 -1.31 -13.99 0.09
C LYS A 77 -1.59 -12.50 0.27
N ARG A 78 -2.60 -12.17 1.08
CA ARG A 78 -2.97 -10.78 1.37
C ARG A 78 -2.09 -10.24 2.50
N LEU A 79 -1.31 -9.20 2.20
CA LEU A 79 -0.58 -8.44 3.21
C LEU A 79 -1.37 -7.18 3.55
N ASN A 80 -1.69 -7.00 4.82
CA ASN A 80 -2.37 -5.82 5.34
C ASN A 80 -1.34 -4.88 5.95
N ILE A 81 -1.51 -3.58 5.74
CA ILE A 81 -0.66 -2.50 6.21
C ILE A 81 -1.56 -1.42 6.81
N LYS A 82 -1.30 -1.06 8.08
CA LYS A 82 -2.09 -0.08 8.83
C LYS A 82 -1.17 0.97 9.44
N GLY A 83 -1.48 2.24 9.24
CA GLY A 83 -0.71 3.36 9.80
C GLY A 83 -1.28 4.71 9.36
N THR A 84 -0.53 5.80 9.49
CA THR A 84 -0.87 7.05 8.79
C THR A 84 -0.68 6.89 7.28
N ALA A 85 -1.15 7.85 6.47
CA ALA A 85 -0.99 7.82 5.03
C ALA A 85 0.49 7.64 4.64
N GLN A 86 1.37 8.43 5.29
CA GLN A 86 2.81 8.39 5.08
C GLN A 86 3.40 7.03 5.45
N GLN A 87 3.08 6.51 6.64
CA GLN A 87 3.60 5.21 7.10
C GLN A 87 3.19 4.07 6.16
N VAL A 88 1.96 4.09 5.67
CA VAL A 88 1.46 3.09 4.72
C VAL A 88 2.16 3.22 3.37
N GLU A 89 2.35 4.43 2.86
CA GLU A 89 3.05 4.67 1.60
C GLU A 89 4.51 4.21 1.66
N ASP A 90 5.21 4.54 2.74
CA ASP A 90 6.60 4.13 2.95
C ASP A 90 6.70 2.61 3.07
N ALA A 91 5.78 1.97 3.80
CA ALA A 91 5.72 0.51 3.88
C ALA A 91 5.44 -0.15 2.52
N LEU A 92 4.55 0.43 1.71
CA LEU A 92 4.28 -0.06 0.35
C LEU A 92 5.53 0.01 -0.53
N LYS A 93 6.28 1.12 -0.49
CA LYS A 93 7.53 1.28 -1.25
C LYS A 93 8.54 0.20 -0.89
N LEU A 94 8.81 0.01 0.39
CA LEU A 94 9.79 -0.99 0.85
C LEU A 94 9.34 -2.42 0.56
N VAL A 95 8.04 -2.73 0.67
CA VAL A 95 7.53 -4.06 0.32
C VAL A 95 7.68 -4.32 -1.18
N ASN A 96 7.35 -3.33 -2.01
CA ASN A 96 7.49 -3.41 -3.47
C ASN A 96 8.95 -3.64 -3.89
N GLU A 97 9.91 -3.02 -3.22
CA GLU A 97 11.34 -3.29 -3.41
C GLU A 97 11.71 -4.74 -3.09
N ILE A 98 11.20 -5.28 -1.98
CA ILE A 98 11.46 -6.68 -1.55
C ILE A 98 10.88 -7.69 -2.53
N ILE A 99 9.66 -7.45 -3.03
CA ILE A 99 9.02 -8.35 -3.98
C ILE A 99 9.50 -8.10 -5.42
N GLY A 100 10.31 -7.07 -5.66
CA GLY A 100 10.82 -6.70 -6.98
C GLY A 100 9.74 -6.19 -7.92
N GLU A 101 8.69 -5.57 -7.38
CA GLU A 101 7.59 -4.98 -8.13
C GLU A 101 7.74 -3.45 -8.08
N THR A 102 8.79 -2.94 -8.74
CA THR A 102 8.83 -1.53 -9.12
C THR A 102 7.69 -1.31 -10.10
N ALA A 103 6.63 -0.62 -9.66
CA ALA A 103 5.60 -0.13 -10.56
C ALA A 103 6.27 0.67 -11.70
N PRO A 104 5.93 0.41 -12.97
CA PRO A 104 6.47 1.16 -14.11
C PRO A 104 6.06 2.64 -14.10
#